data_AF-A0AAU7C762-F1
#
_entry.id   AF-A0AAU7C762-F1
#
_cell.length_a   1.000
_cell.length_b   1.000
_cell.length_c   1.000
_cell.angle_alpha   90.00
_cell.angle_beta   90.00
_cell.angle_gamma   90.00
#
_symmetry.space_group_name_H-M   'P 1'
#
loop_
_entity.id
_entity.type
_entity.pdbx_description
1 polymer ?
#
loop_
_entity_poly.entity_id
_entity_poly.type
_entity_poly.pdbx_seq_one_letter_code
_entity_poly.pdbx_strand_id
1 'polypeptide(L)'
;MMSKLVLVEDKANKFGGTVLFSKGNGWIRPTGVFVPDAGFTDSHEVATVLLWFHGHRVKDAPYLFYQEATHLLQAVNESKKDIILVAPELGLRDKTHDEYNASALGGGKRTEQYLDQVLGAVSDWYERTFIAGERAQMGGEPTKFQLANLYIAGHSGGGTGIISSVAALGGYKDRLRECWGFDCLYGNGQTWYEWAKARTGIPLYFYYGKGTKPSDNADVLGFWKRVYGTPKSPIPLAGRLRSVFLAPALPGTELDMVAFQSTDDILAKAKAVDRYEEVRRKVDPLLDKSDAYWSALVKEGLKEHYPVVSELLCPRIKQSLP
;
A
#
# COMPACT_ATOMS: atom_id res chain seq x y z
N MET A 1 19.51 21.34 22.70
CA MET A 1 19.87 20.38 21.63
C MET A 1 18.64 19.54 21.33
N MET A 2 18.06 19.65 20.13
CA MET A 2 17.05 18.68 19.69
C MET A 2 17.75 17.32 19.53
N SER A 3 17.18 16.24 20.06
CA SER A 3 17.73 14.90 19.88
C SER A 3 17.76 14.57 18.39
N LYS A 4 18.92 14.14 17.87
CA LYS A 4 19.04 13.65 16.48
C LYS A 4 18.06 12.50 16.29
N LEU A 5 17.30 12.50 15.18
CA LEU A 5 16.43 11.40 14.80
C LEU A 5 17.31 10.23 14.35
N VAL A 6 17.20 9.08 15.02
CA VAL A 6 18.08 7.94 14.78
C VAL A 6 17.28 6.71 14.46
N LEU A 7 17.70 6.00 13.42
CA LEU A 7 17.31 4.62 13.16
C LEU A 7 18.33 3.67 13.78
N VAL A 8 17.82 2.69 14.52
CA VAL A 8 18.62 1.64 15.17
C VAL A 8 18.28 0.31 14.55
N GLU A 9 19.32 -0.41 14.15
CA GLU A 9 19.20 -1.74 13.59
C GLU A 9 18.74 -2.76 14.61
N ASP A 10 17.76 -3.56 14.20
CA ASP A 10 17.33 -4.74 14.94
C ASP A 10 18.19 -5.95 14.56
N LYS A 11 19.22 -6.18 15.38
CA LYS A 11 20.14 -7.32 15.23
C LYS A 11 19.48 -8.69 15.44
N ALA A 12 18.24 -8.73 15.95
CA ALA A 12 17.48 -9.97 16.09
C ALA A 12 16.71 -10.33 14.82
N ASN A 13 16.70 -9.46 13.80
CA ASN A 13 16.07 -9.76 12.52
C ASN A 13 16.68 -11.03 11.90
N LYS A 14 15.82 -12.00 11.59
CA LYS A 14 16.20 -13.25 10.91
C LYS A 14 15.73 -13.30 9.46
N PHE A 15 14.96 -12.30 9.03
CA PHE A 15 14.60 -12.13 7.63
C PHE A 15 15.80 -11.51 6.92
N GLY A 16 16.10 -11.92 5.68
CA GLY A 16 17.12 -11.21 4.88
C GLY A 16 16.81 -9.71 4.79
N GLY A 17 17.83 -8.88 4.56
CA GLY A 17 17.74 -7.43 4.68
C GLY A 17 18.02 -6.91 6.09
N THR A 18 17.95 -5.58 6.22
CA THR A 18 18.13 -4.86 7.47
C THR A 18 16.81 -4.25 7.94
N VAL A 19 16.39 -4.58 9.17
CA VAL A 19 15.27 -3.92 9.84
C VAL A 19 15.80 -2.84 10.78
N LEU A 20 15.21 -1.66 10.70
CA LEU A 20 15.54 -0.51 11.51
C LEU A 20 14.29 0.01 12.22
N PHE A 21 14.45 0.49 13.45
CA PHE A 21 13.38 1.15 14.20
C PHE A 21 13.80 2.56 14.61
N SER A 22 12.86 3.50 14.54
CA SER A 22 13.07 4.84 15.07
C SER A 22 13.33 4.82 16.57
N LYS A 23 14.31 5.60 17.01
CA LYS A 23 14.59 5.86 18.42
C LYS A 23 14.72 7.36 18.67
N GLY A 24 14.37 7.77 19.89
CA GLY A 24 14.45 9.16 20.34
C GLY A 24 13.16 9.95 20.13
N ASN A 25 13.18 11.20 20.57
CA ASN A 25 12.04 12.11 20.52
C ASN A 25 12.09 12.98 19.25
N GLY A 26 10.94 13.49 18.80
CA GLY A 26 10.84 14.44 17.68
C GLY A 26 10.42 13.83 16.32
N TRP A 27 10.30 12.51 16.25
CA TRP A 27 9.68 11.83 15.11
C TRP A 27 8.21 12.25 14.98
N ILE A 28 7.76 12.52 13.75
CA ILE A 28 6.33 12.74 13.47
C ILE A 28 5.51 11.52 13.87
N ARG A 29 6.06 10.33 13.62
CA ARG A 29 5.59 9.05 14.15
C ARG A 29 6.78 8.11 14.36
N PRO A 30 6.77 7.29 15.42
CA PRO A 30 7.62 6.11 15.46
C PRO A 30 7.46 5.31 14.16
N THR A 31 8.53 4.69 13.70
CA THR A 31 8.54 4.02 12.40
C THR A 31 9.39 2.75 12.42
N GLY A 32 8.90 1.74 11.73
CA GLY A 32 9.73 0.66 11.21
C GLY A 32 10.21 1.02 9.81
N VAL A 33 11.44 0.63 9.50
CA VAL A 33 12.01 0.70 8.16
C VAL A 33 12.65 -0.66 7.85
N PHE A 34 12.43 -1.16 6.64
CA PHE A 34 13.11 -2.34 6.14
C PHE A 34 13.83 -2.01 4.85
N VAL A 35 15.13 -2.32 4.83
CA VAL A 35 16.04 -2.13 3.71
C VAL A 35 16.43 -3.52 3.20
N PRO A 36 16.04 -3.91 1.97
CA PRO A 36 16.42 -5.21 1.43
C PRO A 36 17.93 -5.29 1.15
N ASP A 37 18.50 -6.50 1.22
CA ASP A 37 19.93 -6.72 0.90
C ASP A 37 20.26 -6.40 -0.56
N ALA A 38 19.29 -6.57 -1.46
CA ALA A 38 19.46 -6.38 -2.90
C ALA A 38 19.30 -4.90 -3.30
N GLY A 39 20.27 -4.35 -4.04
CA GLY A 39 20.15 -3.09 -4.79
C GLY A 39 20.42 -1.80 -4.01
N PHE A 40 20.24 -1.80 -2.68
CA PHE A 40 20.45 -0.60 -1.86
C PHE A 40 21.89 -0.05 -1.91
N THR A 41 22.85 -0.87 -2.34
CA THR A 41 24.28 -0.53 -2.39
C THR A 41 24.77 0.07 -3.72
N ASP A 42 23.94 0.22 -4.74
CA ASP A 42 24.49 0.44 -6.09
C ASP A 42 24.40 1.91 -6.56
N SER A 43 23.56 2.75 -5.94
CA SER A 43 23.43 4.17 -6.33
C SER A 43 23.58 5.19 -5.20
N HIS A 44 23.39 4.81 -3.94
CA HIS A 44 23.58 5.61 -2.70
C HIS A 44 22.93 7.01 -2.63
N GLU A 45 22.23 7.46 -3.66
CA GLU A 45 21.71 8.82 -3.76
C GLU A 45 20.20 8.85 -3.99
N VAL A 46 19.63 7.80 -4.56
CA VAL A 46 18.22 7.71 -4.91
C VAL A 46 17.54 6.54 -4.23
N ALA A 47 16.35 6.77 -3.67
CA ALA A 47 15.55 5.76 -3.01
C ALA A 47 14.20 5.58 -3.70
N THR A 48 13.82 4.31 -3.90
CA THR A 48 12.43 3.94 -4.11
C THR A 48 11.83 3.53 -2.77
N VAL A 49 10.69 4.13 -2.40
CA VAL A 49 10.05 3.92 -1.09
C VAL A 49 8.65 3.35 -1.26
N LEU A 50 8.34 2.30 -0.48
CA LEU A 50 6.97 1.85 -0.19
C LEU A 50 6.56 2.37 1.19
N LEU A 51 5.70 3.38 1.22
CA LEU A 51 5.08 3.87 2.46
C LEU A 51 3.85 3.02 2.78
N TRP A 52 3.90 2.26 3.87
CA TRP A 52 2.88 1.30 4.26
C TRP A 52 2.06 1.74 5.47
N PHE A 53 0.74 1.86 5.30
CA PHE A 53 -0.21 2.16 6.37
C PHE A 53 -0.90 0.88 6.87
N HIS A 54 -0.64 0.51 8.13
CA HIS A 54 -1.17 -0.71 8.73
C HIS A 54 -2.62 -0.59 9.25
N GLY A 55 -3.23 -1.74 9.56
CA GLY A 55 -4.59 -1.82 10.11
C GLY A 55 -4.70 -1.56 11.62
N HIS A 56 -5.91 -1.66 12.16
CA HIS A 56 -6.20 -1.31 13.57
C HIS A 56 -5.45 -2.15 14.61
N ARG A 57 -5.07 -3.39 14.28
CA ARG A 57 -4.61 -4.39 15.26
C ARG A 57 -3.09 -4.48 15.39
N VAL A 58 -2.39 -3.41 15.05
CA VAL A 58 -0.93 -3.35 15.13
C VAL A 58 -0.56 -2.42 16.28
N LYS A 59 0.15 -2.97 17.25
CA LYS A 59 0.56 -2.24 18.46
C LYS A 59 1.84 -1.42 18.28
N ASP A 60 2.77 -1.91 17.46
CA ASP A 60 4.09 -1.33 17.24
C ASP A 60 4.70 -1.88 15.93
N ALA A 61 5.79 -1.26 15.47
CA ALA A 61 6.48 -1.67 14.26
C ALA A 61 7.08 -3.10 14.32
N PRO A 62 7.67 -3.57 15.45
CA PRO A 62 8.11 -4.96 15.58
C PRO A 62 6.97 -5.97 15.39
N TYR A 63 5.78 -5.71 15.93
CA TYR A 63 4.62 -6.56 15.73
C TYR A 63 4.20 -6.62 14.26
N LEU A 64 4.14 -5.46 13.59
CA LEU A 64 3.85 -5.37 12.16
C LEU A 64 4.79 -6.24 11.33
N PHE A 65 6.08 -6.19 11.64
CA PHE A 65 7.12 -6.84 10.85
C PHE A 65 7.28 -8.33 11.12
N TYR A 66 7.05 -8.78 12.37
CA TYR A 66 7.38 -10.15 12.78
C TYR A 66 6.20 -11.01 13.21
N GLN A 67 5.05 -10.41 13.53
CA GLN A 67 3.92 -11.13 14.14
C GLN A 67 2.60 -10.96 13.38
N GLU A 68 2.43 -9.86 12.63
CA GLU A 68 1.22 -9.66 11.87
C GLU A 68 1.12 -10.64 10.70
N ALA A 69 -0.09 -11.17 10.47
CA ALA A 69 -0.41 -12.11 9.40
C ALA A 69 -0.33 -11.51 7.97
N THR A 70 0.09 -10.25 7.83
CA THR A 70 0.34 -9.59 6.53
C THR A 70 1.65 -10.02 5.89
N HIS A 71 2.62 -10.49 6.68
CA HIS A 71 3.94 -10.97 6.23
C HIS A 71 4.71 -9.95 5.35
N LEU A 72 4.68 -8.66 5.72
CA LEU A 72 5.24 -7.58 4.90
C LEU A 72 6.72 -7.76 4.57
N LEU A 73 7.55 -8.10 5.58
CA LEU A 73 8.98 -8.28 5.37
C LEU A 73 9.26 -9.40 4.37
N GLN A 74 8.54 -10.51 4.49
CA GLN A 74 8.65 -11.63 3.55
C GLN A 74 8.28 -11.17 2.14
N ALA A 75 7.15 -10.47 1.98
CA ALA A 75 6.69 -10.01 0.68
C ALA A 75 7.68 -9.07 -0.02
N VAL A 76 8.25 -8.10 0.72
CA VAL A 76 9.24 -7.17 0.17
C VAL A 76 10.55 -7.90 -0.14
N ASN A 77 11.05 -8.73 0.77
CA ASN A 77 12.30 -9.46 0.56
C ASN A 77 12.23 -10.50 -0.58
N GLU A 78 11.10 -11.19 -0.75
CA GLU A 78 10.88 -12.15 -1.83
C GLU A 78 10.60 -11.50 -3.19
N SER A 79 10.24 -10.21 -3.20
CA SER A 79 10.09 -9.45 -4.43
C SER A 79 11.41 -9.28 -5.19
N LYS A 80 12.53 -9.29 -4.45
CA LYS A 80 13.89 -9.00 -4.97
C LYS A 80 13.99 -7.65 -5.67
N LYS A 81 13.11 -6.71 -5.33
CA LYS A 81 13.14 -5.33 -5.80
C LYS A 81 13.91 -4.45 -4.82
N ASP A 82 14.60 -3.45 -5.37
CA ASP A 82 15.29 -2.42 -4.61
C ASP A 82 14.27 -1.37 -4.12
N ILE A 83 13.65 -1.67 -2.98
CA ILE A 83 12.63 -0.80 -2.38
C ILE A 83 12.76 -0.79 -0.86
N ILE A 84 12.81 0.42 -0.31
CA ILE A 84 12.78 0.63 1.13
C ILE A 84 11.33 0.63 1.60
N LEU A 85 10.97 -0.32 2.47
CA LEU A 85 9.68 -0.31 3.14
C LEU A 85 9.74 0.64 4.34
N VAL A 86 8.80 1.57 4.40
CA VAL A 86 8.65 2.53 5.50
C VAL A 86 7.25 2.38 6.09
N ALA A 87 7.16 2.08 7.38
CA ALA A 87 5.89 1.83 8.07
C ALA A 87 5.77 2.68 9.34
N PRO A 88 5.02 3.79 9.31
CA PRO A 88 4.72 4.56 10.51
C PRO A 88 3.83 3.75 11.47
N GLU A 89 4.09 3.89 12.77
CA GLU A 89 3.18 3.42 13.81
C GLU A 89 1.97 4.35 13.88
N LEU A 90 0.79 3.78 13.65
CA LEU A 90 -0.49 4.48 13.65
C LEU A 90 -1.25 4.30 14.95
N GLY A 91 -0.77 3.47 15.88
CA GLY A 91 -1.43 3.14 17.15
C GLY A 91 -2.31 1.88 17.09
N LEU A 92 -2.79 1.42 18.23
CA LEU A 92 -3.66 0.25 18.36
C LEU A 92 -5.12 0.67 18.51
N ARG A 93 -6.03 -0.03 17.81
CA ARG A 93 -7.46 0.03 18.06
C ARG A 93 -8.07 -1.37 18.15
N ASP A 94 -8.60 -1.68 19.33
CA ASP A 94 -9.31 -2.90 19.64
C ASP A 94 -10.44 -2.62 20.65
N LYS A 95 -10.85 -3.60 21.47
CA LYS A 95 -11.92 -3.40 22.47
C LYS A 95 -11.49 -2.55 23.67
N THR A 96 -10.18 -2.42 23.90
CA THR A 96 -9.58 -1.78 25.08
C THR A 96 -8.67 -0.60 24.73
N HIS A 97 -8.31 -0.41 23.46
CA HIS A 97 -7.46 0.66 22.95
C HIS A 97 -8.14 1.41 21.79
N ASP A 98 -7.94 2.71 21.69
CA ASP A 98 -8.46 3.57 20.59
C ASP A 98 -7.47 4.66 20.18
N GLU A 99 -6.18 4.32 20.14
CA GLU A 99 -5.09 5.26 19.82
C GLU A 99 -4.83 5.37 18.30
N TYR A 100 -5.51 4.55 17.51
CA TYR A 100 -5.30 4.42 16.08
C TYR A 100 -5.64 5.71 15.30
N ASN A 101 -4.66 6.23 14.54
CA ASN A 101 -4.81 7.39 13.69
C ASN A 101 -4.13 7.18 12.33
N ALA A 102 -4.85 6.63 11.37
CA ALA A 102 -4.37 6.49 9.98
C ALA A 102 -4.06 7.84 9.30
N SER A 103 -4.71 8.93 9.71
CA SER A 103 -4.48 10.28 9.19
C SER A 103 -3.31 10.99 9.85
N ALA A 104 -2.52 10.30 10.65
CA ALA A 104 -1.36 10.80 11.38
C ALA A 104 -0.37 11.60 10.52
N LEU A 105 -0.27 11.27 9.23
CA LEU A 105 0.62 11.92 8.27
C LEU A 105 -0.11 12.89 7.33
N GLY A 106 -1.42 13.04 7.47
CA GLY A 106 -2.23 13.95 6.69
C GLY A 106 -2.13 15.41 7.13
N GLY A 107 -2.65 16.30 6.29
CA GLY A 107 -2.72 17.75 6.54
C GLY A 107 -1.42 18.50 6.21
N GLY A 108 -1.57 19.69 5.61
CA GLY A 108 -0.44 20.54 5.23
C GLY A 108 0.61 19.79 4.40
N LYS A 109 1.87 19.83 4.85
CA LYS A 109 3.02 19.11 4.27
C LYS A 109 3.50 17.96 5.17
N ARG A 110 2.63 17.40 6.00
CA ARG A 110 3.06 16.50 7.07
C ARG A 110 3.63 15.17 6.55
N THR A 111 3.14 14.65 5.42
CA THR A 111 3.74 13.47 4.79
C THR A 111 5.11 13.80 4.19
N GLU A 112 5.27 14.96 3.55
CA GLU A 112 6.57 15.45 3.06
C GLU A 112 7.61 15.49 4.19
N GLN A 113 7.25 16.14 5.30
CA GLN A 113 8.13 16.27 6.47
C GLN A 113 8.47 14.91 7.11
N TYR A 114 7.52 13.98 7.14
CA TYR A 114 7.77 12.64 7.67
C TYR A 114 8.74 11.86 6.77
N LEU A 115 8.54 11.88 5.45
CA LEU A 115 9.47 11.26 4.52
C LEU A 115 10.86 11.91 4.61
N ASP A 116 10.94 13.22 4.84
CA ASP A 116 12.21 13.91 5.07
C ASP A 116 12.95 13.39 6.30
N GLN A 117 12.25 13.19 7.41
CA GLN A 117 12.82 12.62 8.63
C GLN A 117 13.34 11.20 8.40
N VAL A 118 12.54 10.35 7.73
CA VAL A 118 12.91 8.96 7.45
C VAL A 118 14.13 8.90 6.52
N LEU A 119 14.10 9.59 5.38
CA LEU A 119 15.19 9.58 4.40
C LEU A 119 16.48 10.14 4.98
N GLY A 120 16.40 11.20 5.80
CA GLY A 120 17.56 11.73 6.52
C GLY A 120 18.15 10.71 7.49
N ALA A 121 17.31 10.04 8.29
CA ALA A 121 17.77 9.05 9.25
C ALA A 121 18.30 7.76 8.59
N VAL A 122 17.74 7.35 7.45
CA VAL A 122 18.27 6.23 6.64
C VAL A 122 19.63 6.60 6.07
N SER A 123 19.80 7.83 5.58
CA SER A 123 21.09 8.36 5.11
C SER A 123 22.13 8.34 6.22
N ASP A 124 21.77 8.87 7.40
CA ASP A 124 22.64 8.88 8.58
C ASP A 124 23.01 7.47 9.08
N TRP A 125 22.10 6.50 8.98
CA TRP A 125 22.41 5.10 9.30
C TRP A 125 23.34 4.50 8.25
N TYR A 126 23.02 4.68 6.97
CA TYR A 126 23.80 4.14 5.86
C TYR A 126 25.27 4.60 5.93
N GLU A 127 25.47 5.90 6.08
CA GLU A 127 26.81 6.48 6.15
C GLU A 127 27.63 5.94 7.32
N ARG A 128 27.03 5.81 8.50
CA ARG A 128 27.73 5.27 9.69
C ARG A 128 28.08 3.80 9.55
N THR A 129 27.24 3.04 8.85
CA THR A 129 27.38 1.59 8.74
C THR A 129 28.34 1.18 7.63
N PHE A 130 28.30 1.87 6.48
CA PHE A 130 28.99 1.41 5.27
C PHE A 130 30.15 2.29 4.82
N ILE A 131 30.06 3.63 4.96
CA ILE A 131 31.02 4.57 4.34
C ILE A 131 31.64 5.58 5.32
N ALA A 132 31.63 5.27 6.61
CA ALA A 132 32.07 6.17 7.67
C ALA A 132 33.54 6.64 7.49
N GLY A 133 34.40 5.78 6.93
CA GLY A 133 35.81 6.10 6.65
C GLY A 133 36.03 6.94 5.38
N GLU A 134 35.16 6.80 4.38
CA GLU A 134 35.27 7.49 3.09
C GLU A 134 34.76 8.93 3.18
N ARG A 135 33.77 9.18 4.04
CA ARG A 135 33.17 10.51 4.26
C ARG A 135 34.15 11.56 4.76
N ALA A 136 35.11 11.16 5.60
CA ALA A 136 36.17 12.05 6.08
C ALA A 136 37.09 12.55 4.93
N GLN A 137 37.13 11.83 3.81
CA GLN A 137 37.92 12.17 2.62
C GLN A 137 37.11 12.96 1.58
N MET A 138 35.79 12.74 1.51
CA MET A 138 34.91 13.41 0.54
C MET A 138 34.61 14.88 0.89
N GLY A 139 34.53 15.22 2.18
CA GLY A 139 34.14 16.57 2.62
C GLY A 139 32.66 16.91 2.32
N GLY A 140 32.07 17.82 3.10
CA GLY A 140 30.68 18.28 2.91
C GLY A 140 29.63 17.66 3.85
N GLU A 141 28.42 18.21 3.79
CA GLU A 141 27.24 17.73 4.54
C GLU A 141 26.75 16.38 3.99
N PRO A 142 26.17 15.51 4.84
CA PRO A 142 25.69 14.21 4.39
C PRO A 142 24.59 14.37 3.35
N THR A 143 24.67 13.60 2.27
CA THR A 143 23.73 13.75 1.15
C THR A 143 22.49 12.94 1.48
N LYS A 144 21.40 13.62 1.83
CA LYS A 144 20.13 12.94 2.07
C LYS A 144 19.69 12.16 0.82
N PHE A 145 19.32 10.90 1.00
CA PHE A 145 18.67 10.09 -0.04
C PHE A 145 17.54 10.88 -0.71
N GLN A 146 17.63 11.01 -2.03
CA GLN A 146 16.62 11.63 -2.87
C GLN A 146 15.52 10.63 -3.17
N LEU A 147 14.27 10.99 -2.91
CA LEU A 147 13.12 10.14 -3.25
C LEU A 147 12.90 10.14 -4.77
N ALA A 148 13.25 9.04 -5.44
CA ALA A 148 13.05 8.90 -6.87
C ALA A 148 11.62 8.46 -7.21
N ASN A 149 11.13 7.44 -6.49
CA ASN A 149 9.81 6.85 -6.68
C ASN A 149 9.15 6.58 -5.34
N LEU A 150 7.89 6.98 -5.21
CA LEU A 150 7.08 6.74 -4.02
C LEU A 150 5.87 5.88 -4.40
N TYR A 151 5.69 4.82 -3.64
CA TYR A 151 4.50 3.96 -3.67
C TYR A 151 3.84 4.07 -2.30
N ILE A 152 2.53 4.27 -2.28
CA ILE A 152 1.77 4.36 -1.03
C ILE A 152 0.81 3.19 -0.96
N ALA A 153 0.92 2.37 0.07
CA ALA A 153 0.06 1.23 0.26
C ALA A 153 -0.59 1.23 1.64
N GLY A 154 -1.73 0.57 1.76
CA GLY A 154 -2.39 0.42 3.05
C GLY A 154 -3.30 -0.78 3.12
N HIS A 155 -3.42 -1.34 4.31
CA HIS A 155 -4.31 -2.45 4.63
C HIS A 155 -5.34 -2.04 5.68
N SER A 156 -6.57 -2.55 5.55
CA SER A 156 -7.62 -2.33 6.54
C SER A 156 -7.86 -0.83 6.81
N GLY A 157 -7.79 -0.38 8.06
CA GLY A 157 -7.87 1.04 8.44
C GLY A 157 -6.87 1.95 7.71
N GLY A 158 -5.76 1.39 7.23
CA GLY A 158 -4.68 2.09 6.54
C GLY A 158 -5.12 2.75 5.23
N GLY A 159 -6.28 2.37 4.65
CA GLY A 159 -6.86 3.04 3.49
C GLY A 159 -7.07 4.54 3.70
N THR A 160 -7.44 4.97 4.90
CA THR A 160 -7.54 6.40 5.26
C THR A 160 -6.17 7.09 5.25
N GLY A 161 -5.10 6.35 5.59
CA GLY A 161 -3.72 6.81 5.50
C GLY A 161 -3.29 7.08 4.06
N ILE A 162 -3.69 6.23 3.12
CA ILE A 162 -3.48 6.47 1.67
C ILE A 162 -4.13 7.81 1.26
N ILE A 163 -5.43 7.99 1.56
CA ILE A 163 -6.18 9.19 1.17
C ILE A 163 -5.52 10.46 1.70
N SER A 164 -5.24 10.47 3.00
CA SER A 164 -4.77 11.65 3.72
C SER A 164 -3.31 11.99 3.42
N SER A 165 -2.45 10.98 3.22
CA SER A 165 -1.03 11.19 2.92
C SER A 165 -0.81 11.73 1.51
N VAL A 166 -1.55 11.23 0.51
CA VAL A 166 -1.48 11.74 -0.87
C VAL A 166 -1.81 13.24 -0.92
N ALA A 167 -2.74 13.71 -0.08
CA ALA A 167 -3.05 15.13 0.01
C ALA A 167 -1.94 15.99 0.66
N ALA A 168 -1.01 15.35 1.39
CA ALA A 168 0.02 16.01 2.20
C ALA A 168 1.46 15.75 1.71
N LEU A 169 1.62 15.26 0.48
CA LEU A 169 2.92 14.96 -0.13
C LEU A 169 3.77 16.18 -0.45
N GLY A 170 3.13 17.35 -0.61
CA GLY A 170 3.77 18.60 -1.00
C GLY A 170 4.78 18.42 -2.14
N GLY A 171 6.06 18.66 -1.89
CA GLY A 171 7.15 18.57 -2.88
C GLY A 171 7.37 17.17 -3.48
N TYR A 172 6.89 16.10 -2.83
CA TYR A 172 7.02 14.72 -3.33
C TYR A 172 5.86 14.27 -4.21
N LYS A 173 4.89 15.15 -4.52
CA LYS A 173 3.72 14.79 -5.33
C LYS A 173 4.10 14.16 -6.67
N ASP A 174 5.11 14.68 -7.36
CA ASP A 174 5.56 14.19 -8.67
C ASP A 174 6.40 12.91 -8.60
N ARG A 175 6.74 12.47 -7.38
CA ARG A 175 7.41 11.19 -7.12
C ARG A 175 6.42 10.05 -6.87
N LEU A 176 5.16 10.36 -6.59
CA LEU A 176 4.12 9.35 -6.41
C LEU A 176 3.86 8.61 -7.72
N ARG A 177 4.13 7.31 -7.72
CA ARG A 177 3.91 6.42 -8.86
C ARG A 177 2.56 5.77 -8.79
N GLU A 178 2.22 5.16 -7.65
CA GLU A 178 0.97 4.42 -7.50
C GLU A 178 0.48 4.42 -6.05
N CYS A 179 -0.81 4.12 -5.89
CA CYS A 179 -1.38 3.77 -4.58
C CYS A 179 -2.00 2.38 -4.59
N TRP A 180 -1.78 1.60 -3.53
CA TRP A 180 -2.27 0.23 -3.40
C TRP A 180 -3.11 0.04 -2.13
N GLY A 181 -4.35 -0.35 -2.27
CA GLY A 181 -5.20 -0.70 -1.14
C GLY A 181 -5.45 -2.20 -1.06
N PHE A 182 -5.27 -2.76 0.13
CA PHE A 182 -5.53 -4.17 0.42
C PHE A 182 -6.65 -4.24 1.46
N ASP A 183 -7.82 -4.68 1.01
CA ASP A 183 -9.03 -4.87 1.82
C ASP A 183 -9.34 -3.69 2.75
N CYS A 184 -9.24 -2.48 2.21
CA CYS A 184 -9.26 -1.21 2.95
C CYS A 184 -10.36 -0.24 2.48
N LEU A 185 -11.23 -0.66 1.55
CA LEU A 185 -12.25 0.18 0.93
C LEU A 185 -13.52 0.28 1.81
N TYR A 186 -13.35 0.80 3.02
CA TYR A 186 -14.45 0.97 3.97
C TYR A 186 -15.20 2.29 3.76
N GLY A 187 -16.40 2.37 4.32
CA GLY A 187 -17.14 3.63 4.43
C GLY A 187 -17.98 3.91 3.19
N ASN A 188 -17.84 5.09 2.59
CA ASN A 188 -18.69 5.55 1.50
C ASN A 188 -17.95 5.50 0.16
N GLY A 189 -18.47 4.72 -0.80
CA GLY A 189 -17.90 4.61 -2.14
C GLY A 189 -17.87 5.94 -2.93
N GLN A 190 -18.75 6.89 -2.62
CA GLN A 190 -18.68 8.25 -3.19
C GLN A 190 -17.40 8.98 -2.75
N THR A 191 -17.01 8.85 -1.49
CA THR A 191 -15.78 9.50 -0.98
C THR A 191 -14.54 8.95 -1.67
N TRP A 192 -14.46 7.62 -1.84
CA TRP A 192 -13.39 6.99 -2.61
C TRP A 192 -13.39 7.44 -4.08
N TYR A 193 -14.57 7.51 -4.70
CA TYR A 193 -14.72 7.98 -6.07
C TYR A 193 -14.28 9.44 -6.26
N GLU A 194 -14.71 10.36 -5.39
CA GLU A 194 -14.33 11.77 -5.45
C GLU A 194 -12.83 11.96 -5.25
N TRP A 195 -12.26 11.24 -4.27
CA TRP A 195 -10.82 11.25 -4.04
C TRP A 195 -10.07 10.73 -5.27
N ALA A 196 -10.46 9.58 -5.83
CA ALA A 196 -9.81 9.00 -7.00
C ALA A 196 -9.93 9.90 -8.24
N LYS A 197 -11.11 10.50 -8.46
CA LYS A 197 -11.35 11.46 -9.55
C LYS A 197 -10.44 12.68 -9.45
N ALA A 198 -10.11 13.13 -8.24
CA ALA A 198 -9.18 14.23 -8.00
C ALA A 198 -7.70 13.85 -8.18
N ARG A 199 -7.39 12.61 -8.53
CA ARG A 199 -6.03 12.08 -8.72
C ARG A 199 -5.85 11.54 -10.14
N THR A 200 -5.87 12.46 -11.10
CA THR A 200 -5.61 12.12 -12.50
C THR A 200 -4.15 11.74 -12.71
N GLY A 201 -3.92 10.71 -13.52
CA GLY A 201 -2.57 10.28 -13.93
C GLY A 201 -1.82 9.41 -12.91
N ILE A 202 -2.38 9.13 -11.74
CA ILE A 202 -1.79 8.24 -10.74
C ILE A 202 -2.59 6.94 -10.69
N PRO A 203 -2.02 5.80 -11.08
CA PRO A 203 -2.64 4.50 -10.93
C PRO A 203 -2.99 4.14 -9.47
N LEU A 204 -4.22 3.70 -9.25
CA LEU A 204 -4.80 3.34 -7.96
C LEU A 204 -5.33 1.91 -8.04
N TYR A 205 -4.72 1.01 -7.29
CA TYR A 205 -5.01 -0.42 -7.34
C TYR A 205 -5.59 -0.89 -6.02
N PHE A 206 -6.77 -1.50 -6.06
CA PHE A 206 -7.44 -1.97 -4.87
C PHE A 206 -7.86 -3.42 -4.99
N TYR A 207 -7.32 -4.24 -4.11
CA TYR A 207 -7.79 -5.59 -3.86
C TYR A 207 -8.77 -5.56 -2.69
N TYR A 208 -9.96 -6.13 -2.83
CA TYR A 208 -10.92 -6.23 -1.73
C TYR A 208 -11.24 -7.68 -1.39
N GLY A 209 -11.23 -8.00 -0.10
CA GLY A 209 -11.50 -9.32 0.44
C GLY A 209 -12.72 -9.29 1.37
N LYS A 210 -12.78 -10.27 2.26
CA LYS A 210 -13.91 -10.43 3.20
C LYS A 210 -13.99 -9.38 4.31
N GLY A 211 -12.91 -8.63 4.56
CA GLY A 211 -12.91 -7.59 5.59
C GLY A 211 -13.64 -6.32 5.14
N THR A 212 -13.74 -6.07 3.83
CA THR A 212 -14.60 -5.03 3.28
C THR A 212 -16.06 -5.47 3.43
N LYS A 213 -16.80 -4.78 4.29
CA LYS A 213 -18.20 -5.13 4.57
C LYS A 213 -19.04 -4.99 3.29
N PRO A 214 -20.03 -5.87 3.09
CA PRO A 214 -20.92 -5.78 1.95
C PRO A 214 -22.01 -4.74 2.17
N SER A 215 -22.08 -3.70 1.34
CA SER A 215 -23.28 -2.87 1.23
C SER A 215 -23.47 -2.33 -0.19
N ASP A 216 -24.74 -2.17 -0.60
CA ASP A 216 -25.11 -1.97 -2.02
C ASP A 216 -24.49 -0.74 -2.69
N ASN A 217 -24.50 0.39 -1.97
CA ASN A 217 -24.06 1.70 -2.44
C ASN A 217 -23.03 2.35 -1.51
N ALA A 218 -22.69 1.69 -0.40
CA ALA A 218 -21.54 2.08 0.40
C ALA A 218 -20.32 1.25 -0.02
N ASP A 219 -19.21 1.48 0.66
CA ASP A 219 -17.94 0.75 0.52
C ASP A 219 -17.42 0.60 -0.93
N VAL A 220 -17.00 -0.60 -1.30
CA VAL A 220 -16.36 -0.96 -2.55
C VAL A 220 -17.34 -1.12 -3.70
N LEU A 221 -18.57 -1.61 -3.46
CA LEU A 221 -19.54 -1.74 -4.57
C LEU A 221 -20.07 -0.39 -5.02
N GLY A 222 -20.29 0.54 -4.08
CA GLY A 222 -20.60 1.92 -4.41
C GLY A 222 -19.47 2.58 -5.22
N PHE A 223 -18.22 2.30 -4.89
CA PHE A 223 -17.07 2.80 -5.65
C PHE A 223 -16.98 2.14 -7.03
N TRP A 224 -17.11 0.81 -7.11
CA TRP A 224 -17.10 0.04 -8.35
C TRP A 224 -18.12 0.53 -9.36
N LYS A 225 -19.38 0.68 -8.94
CA LYS A 225 -20.48 1.13 -9.80
C LYS A 225 -20.22 2.54 -10.37
N ARG A 226 -19.51 3.41 -9.64
CA ARG A 226 -19.16 4.77 -10.12
C ARG A 226 -17.95 4.78 -11.06
N VAL A 227 -17.08 3.78 -10.96
CA VAL A 227 -15.89 3.66 -11.82
C VAL A 227 -16.22 2.92 -13.11
N TYR A 228 -16.96 1.79 -13.02
CA TYR A 228 -17.21 0.88 -14.14
C TYR A 228 -18.68 0.76 -14.55
N GLY A 229 -19.62 1.04 -13.64
CA GLY A 229 -21.03 0.70 -13.81
C GLY A 229 -21.33 -0.75 -13.43
N THR A 230 -22.40 -1.29 -14.00
CA THR A 230 -22.80 -2.71 -13.90
C THR A 230 -23.13 -3.26 -15.28
N PRO A 231 -23.28 -4.58 -15.48
CA PRO A 231 -23.73 -5.13 -16.76
C PRO A 231 -25.03 -4.53 -17.28
N LYS A 232 -25.95 -4.12 -16.39
CA LYS A 232 -27.22 -3.48 -16.78
C LYS A 232 -27.08 -1.98 -17.08
N SER A 233 -26.11 -1.34 -16.46
CA SER A 233 -25.87 0.11 -16.57
C SER A 233 -24.36 0.37 -16.68
N PRO A 234 -23.71 -0.01 -17.80
CA PRO A 234 -22.27 0.10 -17.94
C PRO A 234 -21.87 1.57 -18.12
N ILE A 235 -20.75 1.98 -17.52
CA ILE A 235 -20.11 3.26 -17.82
C ILE A 235 -19.22 3.07 -19.05
N PRO A 236 -19.41 3.83 -20.15
CA PRO A 236 -18.56 3.73 -21.33
C PRO A 236 -17.09 4.03 -21.02
N LEU A 237 -16.15 3.42 -21.74
CA LEU A 237 -14.71 3.59 -21.51
C LEU A 237 -14.25 5.06 -21.46
N ALA A 238 -14.88 5.95 -22.23
CA ALA A 238 -14.60 7.39 -22.21
C ALA A 238 -14.98 8.10 -20.89
N GLY A 239 -15.94 7.54 -20.14
CA GLY A 239 -16.40 8.05 -18.85
C GLY A 239 -15.77 7.39 -17.62
N ARG A 240 -14.96 6.35 -17.80
CA ARG A 240 -14.30 5.62 -16.69
C ARG A 240 -13.10 6.38 -16.14
N LEU A 241 -12.85 6.23 -14.84
CA LEU A 241 -11.57 6.63 -14.25
C LEU A 241 -10.50 5.62 -14.67
N ARG A 242 -9.75 5.93 -15.74
CA ARG A 242 -8.75 5.02 -16.34
C ARG A 242 -7.58 4.64 -15.42
N SER A 243 -7.36 5.40 -14.35
CA SER A 243 -6.32 5.14 -13.37
C SER A 243 -6.82 4.36 -12.16
N VAL A 244 -8.09 3.94 -12.12
CA VAL A 244 -8.63 3.15 -11.01
C VAL A 244 -8.80 1.70 -11.44
N PHE A 245 -8.27 0.80 -10.63
CA PHE A 245 -8.24 -0.63 -10.83
C PHE A 245 -8.76 -1.31 -9.57
N LEU A 246 -9.92 -1.97 -9.67
CA LEU A 246 -10.53 -2.68 -8.54
C LEU A 246 -10.62 -4.18 -8.88
N ALA A 247 -10.30 -5.02 -7.90
CA ALA A 247 -10.40 -6.47 -8.06
C ALA A 247 -10.86 -7.13 -6.75
N PRO A 248 -11.89 -8.01 -6.77
CA PRO A 248 -12.08 -8.95 -5.68
C PRO A 248 -10.84 -9.85 -5.56
N ALA A 249 -10.30 -9.99 -4.35
CA ALA A 249 -9.15 -10.83 -4.07
C ALA A 249 -9.58 -12.31 -4.09
N LEU A 250 -9.42 -12.96 -5.23
CA LEU A 250 -9.83 -14.34 -5.49
C LEU A 250 -8.59 -15.20 -5.82
N PRO A 251 -8.68 -16.54 -5.83
CA PRO A 251 -7.61 -17.38 -6.35
C PRO A 251 -7.35 -17.05 -7.82
N GLY A 252 -6.09 -16.82 -8.21
CA GLY A 252 -5.72 -16.46 -9.58
C GLY A 252 -5.57 -14.96 -9.84
N THR A 253 -5.72 -14.09 -8.82
CA THR A 253 -5.55 -12.63 -8.95
C THR A 253 -4.14 -12.13 -8.70
N GLU A 254 -3.14 -13.01 -8.69
CA GLU A 254 -1.76 -12.63 -8.41
C GLU A 254 -1.17 -11.78 -9.56
N LEU A 255 -1.70 -11.91 -10.78
CA LEU A 255 -1.32 -11.12 -11.94
C LEU A 255 -2.29 -9.95 -12.14
N ASP A 256 -1.76 -8.73 -12.22
CA ASP A 256 -2.54 -7.50 -12.36
C ASP A 256 -3.36 -7.51 -13.67
N MET A 257 -2.77 -8.03 -14.76
CA MET A 257 -3.45 -8.16 -16.05
C MET A 257 -4.65 -9.12 -16.01
N VAL A 258 -4.68 -10.01 -15.02
CA VAL A 258 -5.81 -10.92 -14.76
C VAL A 258 -6.81 -10.23 -13.82
N ALA A 259 -6.32 -9.72 -12.70
CA ALA A 259 -7.15 -9.17 -11.62
C ALA A 259 -7.95 -7.93 -12.04
N PHE A 260 -7.34 -7.00 -12.77
CA PHE A 260 -7.90 -5.67 -12.99
C PHE A 260 -8.62 -5.50 -14.32
N GLN A 261 -9.17 -6.59 -14.85
CA GLN A 261 -10.01 -6.56 -16.04
C GLN A 261 -11.40 -6.00 -15.71
N SER A 262 -11.93 -5.17 -16.61
CA SER A 262 -13.31 -4.69 -16.49
C SER A 262 -14.30 -5.81 -16.80
N THR A 263 -15.53 -5.65 -16.33
CA THR A 263 -16.62 -6.59 -16.65
C THR A 263 -16.82 -6.72 -18.16
N ASP A 264 -16.69 -5.63 -18.92
CA ASP A 264 -16.81 -5.68 -20.38
C ASP A 264 -15.65 -6.44 -21.04
N ASP A 265 -14.41 -6.27 -20.55
CA ASP A 265 -13.25 -7.01 -21.07
C ASP A 265 -13.42 -8.52 -20.88
N ILE A 266 -13.96 -8.90 -19.72
CA ILE A 266 -14.28 -10.29 -19.39
C ILE A 266 -15.41 -10.81 -20.30
N LEU A 267 -16.48 -10.03 -20.50
CA LEU A 267 -17.62 -10.42 -21.34
C LEU A 267 -17.26 -10.51 -22.84
N ALA A 268 -16.34 -9.68 -23.32
CA ALA A 268 -15.91 -9.63 -24.71
C ALA A 268 -15.14 -10.89 -25.15
N LYS A 269 -14.55 -11.63 -24.22
CA LYS A 269 -13.86 -12.88 -24.51
C LYS A 269 -14.86 -14.01 -24.75
N ALA A 270 -14.56 -14.88 -25.72
CA ALA A 270 -15.44 -16.03 -26.04
C ALA A 270 -15.40 -17.15 -24.99
N LYS A 271 -14.28 -17.29 -24.26
CA LYS A 271 -14.07 -18.30 -23.21
C LYS A 271 -13.22 -17.71 -22.09
N ALA A 272 -13.46 -18.17 -20.87
CA ALA A 272 -12.58 -17.89 -19.74
C ALA A 272 -11.22 -18.56 -19.95
N VAL A 273 -10.15 -17.80 -19.69
CA VAL A 273 -8.77 -18.28 -19.83
C VAL A 273 -8.12 -18.65 -18.50
N ASP A 274 -8.74 -18.28 -17.39
CA ASP A 274 -8.27 -18.57 -16.04
C ASP A 274 -9.44 -18.67 -15.05
N ARG A 275 -9.13 -19.17 -13.85
CA ARG A 275 -10.08 -19.35 -12.75
C ARG A 275 -10.73 -18.04 -12.31
N TYR A 276 -10.00 -16.94 -12.35
CA TYR A 276 -10.52 -15.65 -11.92
C TYR A 276 -11.63 -15.16 -12.87
N GLU A 277 -11.39 -15.26 -14.17
CA GLU A 277 -12.36 -14.90 -15.19
C GLU A 277 -13.62 -15.78 -15.11
N GLU A 278 -13.46 -17.09 -14.89
CA GLU A 278 -14.58 -18.00 -14.65
C GLU A 278 -15.47 -17.54 -13.49
N VAL A 279 -14.85 -17.12 -12.37
CA VAL A 279 -15.59 -16.63 -11.21
C VAL A 279 -16.29 -15.32 -11.52
N ARG A 280 -15.57 -14.35 -12.11
CA ARG A 280 -16.11 -13.03 -12.48
C ARG A 280 -17.30 -13.14 -13.44
N ARG A 281 -17.29 -14.08 -14.41
CA ARG A 281 -18.47 -14.34 -15.28
C ARG A 281 -19.72 -14.79 -14.51
N LYS A 282 -19.54 -15.48 -13.37
CA LYS A 282 -20.66 -15.88 -12.50
C LYS A 282 -21.14 -14.74 -11.61
N VAL A 283 -20.20 -13.94 -11.06
CA VAL A 283 -20.53 -12.93 -10.04
C VAL A 283 -20.87 -11.56 -10.63
N ASP A 284 -20.22 -11.10 -11.69
CA ASP A 284 -20.44 -9.76 -12.27
C ASP A 284 -21.90 -9.49 -12.67
N PRO A 285 -22.67 -10.47 -13.21
CA PRO A 285 -24.11 -10.31 -13.43
C PRO A 285 -24.94 -10.01 -12.18
N LEU A 286 -24.37 -10.23 -10.98
CA LEU A 286 -24.99 -9.99 -9.68
C LEU A 286 -24.64 -8.63 -9.08
N LEU A 287 -23.86 -7.76 -9.75
CA LEU A 287 -23.40 -6.47 -9.20
C LEU A 287 -24.55 -5.52 -8.76
N ASP A 288 -25.75 -5.67 -9.34
CA ASP A 288 -26.95 -4.92 -8.93
C ASP A 288 -27.73 -5.59 -7.76
N LYS A 289 -27.23 -6.71 -7.23
CA LYS A 289 -27.82 -7.52 -6.16
C LYS A 289 -26.74 -7.86 -5.13
N SER A 290 -26.33 -6.88 -4.31
CA SER A 290 -25.10 -7.00 -3.53
C SER A 290 -25.04 -8.23 -2.61
N ASP A 291 -26.12 -8.57 -1.91
CA ASP A 291 -26.12 -9.78 -1.06
C ASP A 291 -25.82 -11.05 -1.86
N ALA A 292 -26.37 -11.17 -3.07
CA ALA A 292 -26.10 -12.29 -3.97
C ALA A 292 -24.68 -12.25 -4.53
N TYR A 293 -24.20 -11.06 -4.91
CA TYR A 293 -22.81 -10.85 -5.38
C TYR A 293 -21.79 -11.31 -4.34
N TRP A 294 -21.93 -10.81 -3.11
CA TRP A 294 -21.03 -11.11 -2.02
C TRP A 294 -21.10 -12.57 -1.59
N SER A 295 -22.31 -13.14 -1.48
CA SER A 295 -22.49 -14.55 -1.17
C SER A 295 -21.81 -15.45 -2.22
N ALA A 296 -21.92 -15.08 -3.50
CA ALA A 296 -21.27 -15.82 -4.58
C ALA A 296 -19.75 -15.67 -4.56
N LEU A 297 -19.20 -14.46 -4.36
CA LEU A 297 -17.76 -14.26 -4.20
C LEU A 297 -17.18 -15.10 -3.05
N VAL A 298 -17.83 -15.08 -1.89
CA VAL A 298 -17.39 -15.86 -0.71
C VAL A 298 -17.39 -17.35 -1.03
N LYS A 299 -18.43 -17.85 -1.71
CA LYS A 299 -18.51 -19.25 -2.15
C LYS A 299 -17.42 -19.63 -3.15
N GLU A 300 -17.02 -18.70 -4.02
CA GLU A 300 -16.01 -18.93 -5.05
C GLU A 300 -14.56 -18.69 -4.55
N GLY A 301 -14.39 -18.40 -3.25
CA GLY A 301 -13.08 -18.37 -2.59
C GLY A 301 -12.50 -16.97 -2.33
N LEU A 302 -13.34 -15.96 -2.13
CA LEU A 302 -12.88 -14.62 -1.74
C LEU A 302 -11.92 -14.71 -0.53
N LYS A 303 -10.73 -14.13 -0.67
CA LYS A 303 -9.68 -14.20 0.35
C LYS A 303 -10.12 -13.53 1.66
N GLU A 304 -9.67 -14.10 2.77
CA GLU A 304 -9.83 -13.50 4.10
C GLU A 304 -9.01 -12.21 4.23
N HIS A 305 -9.29 -11.43 5.26
CA HIS A 305 -8.77 -10.07 5.45
C HIS A 305 -7.23 -9.93 5.35
N TYR A 306 -6.47 -10.81 5.99
CA TYR A 306 -5.00 -10.79 5.98
C TYR A 306 -4.38 -11.47 4.75
N PRO A 307 -4.91 -12.62 4.27
CA PRO A 307 -4.51 -13.22 3.01
C PRO A 307 -4.54 -12.30 1.79
N VAL A 308 -5.39 -11.26 1.78
CA VAL A 308 -5.32 -10.23 0.72
C VAL A 308 -3.93 -9.60 0.64
N VAL A 309 -3.26 -9.36 1.76
CA VAL A 309 -1.90 -8.78 1.78
C VAL A 309 -0.85 -9.86 1.58
N SER A 310 -0.89 -10.92 2.40
CA SER A 310 0.21 -11.90 2.43
C SER A 310 0.36 -12.67 1.12
N GLU A 311 -0.69 -12.73 0.29
CA GLU A 311 -0.64 -13.40 -1.00
C GLU A 311 -0.50 -12.44 -2.20
N LEU A 312 -0.94 -11.18 -2.10
CA LEU A 312 -0.99 -10.26 -3.26
C LEU A 312 0.03 -9.12 -3.20
N LEU A 313 0.61 -8.81 -2.04
CA LEU A 313 1.60 -7.73 -1.96
C LEU A 313 2.88 -8.06 -2.73
N CYS A 314 3.46 -9.26 -2.55
CA CYS A 314 4.68 -9.65 -3.26
C CYS A 314 4.48 -9.67 -4.79
N PRO A 315 3.43 -10.31 -5.35
CA PRO A 315 3.14 -10.20 -6.77
C PRO A 315 2.96 -8.76 -7.26
N ARG A 316 2.28 -7.91 -6.48
CA ARG A 316 2.10 -6.50 -6.81
C ARG A 316 3.42 -5.74 -6.91
N ILE A 317 4.29 -5.93 -5.92
CA ILE A 317 5.63 -5.32 -5.90
C ILE A 317 6.43 -5.75 -7.14
N LYS A 318 6.40 -7.05 -7.49
CA LYS A 318 7.12 -7.59 -8.67
C LYS A 318 6.66 -6.99 -9.99
N GLN A 319 5.38 -6.65 -10.12
CA GLN A 319 4.77 -6.15 -11.37
C GLN A 319 4.85 -4.63 -11.51
N SER A 320 4.80 -3.90 -10.40
CA SER A 320 4.76 -2.44 -10.41
C SER A 320 6.15 -1.82 -10.41
N LEU A 321 7.09 -2.40 -9.66
CA LEU A 321 8.42 -1.81 -9.51
C LEU A 321 9.34 -2.19 -10.67
N PRO A 322 10.21 -1.24 -11.11
CA PRO A 322 11.22 -1.50 -12.14
C PRO A 322 12.12 -2.68 -11.81
#